data_AF-A0A1V4HJP3-F1
#
_entry.id   AF-A0A1V4HJP3-F1
#
_cell.length_a   1.000
_cell.length_b   1.000
_cell.length_c   1.000
_cell.angle_alpha   90.00
_cell.angle_beta   90.00
_cell.angle_gamma   90.00
#
_symmetry.space_group_name_H-M   'P 1'
#
loop_
_entity.id
_entity.type
_entity.pdbx_description
1 polymer ?
#
loop_
_entity_poly.entity_id
_entity_poly.type
_entity_poly.pdbx_seq_one_letter_code
_entity_poly.pdbx_strand_id
1 'polypeptide(L)' 'MTLCNCERCGQLFITKFEKRCKACSQLQLNESHKVKDFVRNHPHATLIEVYHQTGVSLKTIKELMRA' A
#
# COMPACT_ATOMS: atom_id res chain seq x y z
N MET A 1 -2.95 18.46 17.20
CA MET A 1 -2.03 18.07 16.11
C MET A 1 -0.70 17.75 16.75
N THR A 2 -0.07 16.65 16.37
CA THR A 2 1.20 16.17 16.94
C THR A 2 2.23 16.00 15.84
N LEU A 3 3.50 16.24 16.18
CA LEU A 3 4.62 15.91 15.31
C LEU A 3 4.91 14.41 15.42
N CYS A 4 4.90 13.68 14.30
CA CYS A 4 5.08 12.24 14.25
C CYS A 4 6.05 11.84 13.13
N ASN A 5 6.70 10.69 13.28
CA ASN A 5 7.46 10.04 12.21
C ASN A 5 6.55 9.15 11.39
N CYS A 6 6.66 9.19 10.06
CA CYS A 6 5.94 8.29 9.18
C CYS A 6 6.41 6.84 9.39
N GLU A 7 5.49 5.92 9.65
CA GLU A 7 5.83 4.50 9.88
C GLU A 7 6.40 3.77 8.63
N ARG A 8 6.29 4.37 7.43
CA ARG A 8 6.79 3.78 6.17
C ARG A 8 8.16 4.33 5.78
N CYS A 9 8.32 5.66 5.74
CA CYS A 9 9.55 6.32 5.26
C CYS A 9 10.35 7.05 6.34
N GLY A 10 9.85 7.12 7.58
CA GLY A 10 10.50 7.82 8.68
C GLY A 10 10.37 9.36 8.66
N GLN A 11 9.79 9.94 7.60
CA GLN A 11 9.66 11.40 7.47
C GLN A 11 8.82 12.01 8.62
N LEU A 12 9.31 13.10 9.20
CA LEU A 12 8.59 13.93 10.16
C LEU A 12 7.42 14.67 9.49
N PHE A 13 6.23 14.61 10.09
CA PHE A 13 5.05 15.33 9.63
C PHE A 13 4.09 15.63 10.78
N ILE A 14 3.25 16.66 10.61
CA ILE A 14 2.22 17.03 11.58
C ILE A 14 0.93 16.31 11.23
N THR A 15 0.31 15.65 12.20
CA THR A 15 -0.90 14.85 12.02
C THR A 15 -1.87 15.00 13.19
N LYS A 16 -3.13 14.60 13.00
CA LYS A 16 -4.10 14.41 14.09
C LYS A 16 -4.31 12.92 14.42
N PHE A 17 -4.33 12.06 13.39
CA PHE A 17 -4.70 10.64 13.52
C PHE A 17 -3.85 9.71 12.64
N GLU A 18 -3.36 10.21 11.50
CA GLU A 18 -2.64 9.41 10.52
C GLU A 18 -1.25 9.01 10.99
N LYS A 19 -0.86 7.76 10.71
CA LYS A 19 0.50 7.21 10.97
C LYS A 19 1.46 7.37 9.79
N ARG A 20 0.94 7.69 8.61
CA ARG A 20 1.71 7.84 7.38
C ARG A 20 1.64 9.27 6.87
N CYS A 21 2.76 9.76 6.34
CA CYS A 21 2.78 11.06 5.68
C CYS A 21 1.94 11.01 4.39
N LYS A 22 1.51 12.18 3.90
CA LYS A 22 0.67 12.30 2.71
C LYS A 22 1.20 11.52 1.49
N ALA A 23 2.51 11.59 1.24
CA ALA A 23 3.14 10.89 0.12
C ALA A 23 3.04 9.36 0.27
N CYS A 24 3.31 8.83 1.46
CA CYS A 24 3.21 7.39 1.73
C CYS A 24 1.76 6.89 1.69
N SER A 25 0.80 7.69 2.16
CA SER A 25 -0.63 7.36 2.06
C SER A 25 -1.11 7.34 0.61
N GLN A 26 -0.69 8.31 -0.20
CA GLN A 26 -0.99 8.31 -1.64
C GLN A 26 -0.35 7.12 -2.36
N LEU A 27 0.90 6.79 -2.02
CA LEU A 27 1.58 5.63 -2.58
C LEU A 27 0.83 4.33 -2.26
N GLN A 28 0.36 4.17 -1.02
CA GLN A 28 -0.45 3.02 -0.62
C GLN A 28 -1.77 2.93 -1.39
N LEU A 29 -2.45 4.05 -1.63
CA LEU A 29 -3.66 4.08 -2.44
C LEU A 29 -3.36 3.64 -3.89
N ASN A 30 -2.27 4.13 -4.47
CA ASN A 30 -1.84 3.75 -5.81
C ASN A 30 -1.47 2.26 -5.90
N GLU A 31 -0.74 1.73 -4.92
CA GLU A 31 -0.41 0.30 -4.84
C GLU A 31 -1.67 -0.56 -4.70
N SER A 32 -2.65 -0.11 -3.90
CA SER A 32 -3.94 -0.77 -3.74
C SER A 32 -4.73 -0.83 -5.05
N HIS A 33 -4.80 0.28 -5.79
CA HIS A 33 -5.47 0.33 -7.09
C HIS A 33 -4.81 -0.62 -8.09
N LYS A 34 -3.48 -0.59 -8.22
CA LYS A 34 -2.74 -1.49 -9.11
C LYS A 34 -3.03 -2.97 -8.82
N VAL A 35 -3.00 -3.36 -7.55
CA VAL A 35 -3.28 -4.74 -7.14
C VAL A 35 -4.73 -5.11 -7.44
N LYS A 36 -5.70 -4.26 -7.09
CA LYS A 36 -7.13 -4.50 -7.34
C LYS A 36 -7.44 -4.63 -8.83
N ASP A 37 -6.90 -3.74 -9.66
CA ASP A 37 -7.10 -3.77 -11.11
C ASP A 37 -6.53 -5.05 -11.72
N PHE A 38 -5.33 -5.46 -11.29
CA PHE A 38 -4.72 -6.70 -11.77
C PHE A 38 -5.53 -7.94 -11.36
N VAL A 39 -5.90 -8.05 -10.07
CA VAL A 39 -6.69 -9.19 -9.58
C VAL A 39 -8.07 -9.26 -10.26
N ARG A 40 -8.69 -8.11 -10.53
CA ARG A 40 -9.99 -8.05 -11.24
C ARG A 40 -9.89 -8.61 -12.67
N ASN A 41 -8.79 -8.33 -13.36
CA ASN A 41 -8.55 -8.84 -14.72
C ASN A 41 -8.02 -10.28 -14.73
N HIS A 42 -7.41 -10.73 -13.62
CA HIS A 42 -6.81 -12.05 -13.47
C HIS A 42 -7.29 -12.73 -12.17
N PRO A 43 -8.54 -13.22 -12.12
CA PRO A 43 -9.16 -13.72 -10.88
C PRO A 43 -8.46 -14.97 -10.29
N HIS A 44 -7.65 -15.66 -11.08
CA HIS A 44 -6.89 -16.84 -10.67
C HIS A 44 -5.39 -16.56 -10.47
N ALA A 45 -4.96 -15.29 -10.53
CA ALA A 45 -3.56 -14.94 -10.34
C ALA A 45 -3.09 -15.31 -8.93
N THR A 46 -1.92 -15.94 -8.85
CA THR A 46 -1.23 -16.24 -7.60
C THR A 46 -0.60 -14.98 -7.01
N LEU A 47 -0.34 -14.98 -5.70
CA LEU A 47 0.35 -13.87 -5.02
C LEU A 47 1.70 -13.50 -5.66
N ILE A 48 2.39 -14.49 -6.22
CA ILE A 48 3.69 -14.33 -6.87
C ILE A 48 3.52 -13.59 -8.20
N GLU A 49 2.50 -13.94 -9.00
CA GLU A 49 2.19 -13.22 -10.24
C GLU A 49 1.79 -11.77 -9.98
N VAL A 50 0.97 -11.53 -8.96
CA VAL A 50 0.59 -10.17 -8.55
C VAL A 50 1.84 -9.37 -8.14
N TYR A 51 2.76 -9.97 -7.39
CA TYR A 51 4.04 -9.34 -7.00
C TYR A 51 4.87 -8.96 -8.23
N HIS A 52 5.09 -9.91 -9.14
CA HIS A 52 5.88 -9.68 -10.34
C HIS A 52 5.27 -8.59 -11.24
N GLN A 53 3.95 -8.57 -11.39
CA GLN A 53 3.31 -7.61 -12.28
C GLN A 53 3.16 -6.21 -11.68
N THR A 54 2.82 -6.13 -10.39
CA THR A 54 2.51 -4.84 -9.74
C THR A 54 3.73 -4.19 -9.10
N GLY A 55 4.77 -4.98 -8.81
CA GLY A 55 5.95 -4.55 -8.04
C GLY A 55 5.66 -4.26 -6.56
N VAL A 56 4.43 -4.52 -6.11
CA VAL A 56 4.00 -4.28 -4.73
C VAL A 56 4.47 -5.43 -3.85
N SER A 57 5.01 -5.14 -2.67
CA SER A 57 5.56 -6.17 -1.79
C SER A 57 4.51 -7.24 -1.42
N LEU A 58 4.95 -8.51 -1.31
CA LEU A 58 4.07 -9.63 -0.93
C LEU A 58 3.33 -9.37 0.39
N LYS A 59 3.97 -8.70 1.36
CA LYS A 59 3.34 -8.32 2.63
C LYS A 59 2.15 -7.39 2.39
N THR A 60 2.34 -6.35 1.59
CA THR A 60 1.28 -5.38 1.25
C THR A 60 0.16 -6.03 0.44
N ILE A 61 0.48 -6.87 -0.55
CA ILE A 61 -0.55 -7.61 -1.32
C ILE A 61 -1.39 -8.48 -0.39
N LYS A 62 -0.74 -9.21 0.53
CA LYS A 62 -1.43 -10.06 1.51
C LYS A 62 -2.33 -9.28 2.46
N GLU A 63 -1.92 -8.08 2.88
CA GLU A 63 -2.77 -7.19 3.68
C GLU A 63 -3.97 -6.68 2.88
N LEU A 64 -3.79 -6.35 1.60
CA LEU A 64 -4.85 -5.86 0.72
C LEU A 64 -5.90 -6.93 0.37
N MET A 65 -5.51 -8.19 0.23
CA MET A 65 -6.43 -9.31 -0.07
C MET A 65 -7.21 -9.83 1.14
N ARG A 66 -6.85 -9.42 2.35
CA ARG A 66 -7.54 -9.80 3.60
C ARG A 66 -8.67 -8.84 3.99
N ALA A 67 -8.69 -7.64 3.40
CA ALA A 67 -9.64 -6.57 3.65
C ALA A 67 -10.80 -6.60 2.65
#